data_AF-A0A4Q6XP08-F1
#
_entry.id   AF-A0A4Q6XP08-F1
#
_cell.length_a   1.000
_cell.length_b   1.000
_cell.length_c   1.000
_cell.angle_alpha   90.00
_cell.angle_beta   90.00
_cell.angle_gamma   90.00
#
_symmetry.space_group_name_H-M   'P 1'
#
loop_
_entity.id
_entity.type
_entity.pdbx_description
1 polymer ?
#
loop_
_entity_poly.entity_id
_entity_poly.type
_entity_poly.pdbx_seq_one_letter_code
_entity_poly.pdbx_strand_id
1 'polypeptide(L)'
;MSNINGTNISAPVVPNSTLDSYPSHLSAYGKGGWKSAATVAERNAIPAARLEEGAIVYVVAERTPYIFVGGAWVEWVSGDALAAQIQEALDEQSIMWAANFINLEAAVVKRWNEDWGKTAK
;
A
#
# COMPACT_ATOMS: atom_id res chain seq x y z
N MET A 1 -12.27 -35.88 -20.40
CA MET A 1 -11.28 -34.87 -19.97
C MET A 1 -11.74 -33.53 -20.48
N SER A 2 -11.87 -32.53 -19.60
CA SER A 2 -12.15 -31.17 -20.05
C SER A 2 -10.97 -30.69 -20.86
N ASN A 3 -11.23 -30.19 -22.06
CA ASN A 3 -10.20 -29.59 -22.89
C ASN A 3 -9.81 -28.27 -22.22
N ILE A 4 -8.57 -28.16 -21.73
CA ILE A 4 -8.06 -26.89 -21.26
C ILE A 4 -7.52 -26.18 -22.50
N ASN A 5 -8.23 -25.13 -22.92
CA ASN A 5 -7.84 -24.35 -24.08
C ASN A 5 -6.51 -23.64 -23.80
N GLY A 6 -5.49 -23.92 -24.62
CA GLY A 6 -4.15 -23.33 -24.52
C GLY A 6 -3.11 -24.13 -25.32
N THR A 7 -1.88 -23.62 -25.37
CA THR A 7 -0.74 -24.31 -25.96
C THR A 7 -0.06 -25.19 -24.91
N ASN A 8 0.05 -26.50 -25.13
CA ASN A 8 0.76 -27.42 -24.24
C ASN A 8 2.26 -27.43 -24.59
N ILE A 9 3.08 -26.94 -23.67
CA ILE A 9 4.52 -26.78 -23.86
C ILE A 9 5.23 -27.95 -23.14
N SER A 10 5.86 -28.88 -23.88
CA SER A 10 6.52 -30.09 -23.32
C SER A 10 8.01 -29.91 -23.01
N ALA A 11 8.58 -28.74 -23.29
CA ALA A 11 9.99 -28.37 -23.03
C ALA A 11 10.13 -26.84 -22.86
N PRO A 12 11.19 -26.32 -22.19
CA PRO A 12 11.33 -24.89 -21.89
C PRO A 12 11.39 -23.95 -23.10
N VAL A 13 10.92 -22.70 -22.94
CA VAL A 13 11.10 -21.61 -23.91
C VAL A 13 12.50 -21.02 -23.75
N VAL A 14 13.41 -21.39 -24.63
CA VAL A 14 14.80 -20.89 -24.68
C VAL A 14 14.98 -19.85 -25.79
N PRO A 15 15.95 -18.94 -25.67
CA PRO A 15 16.36 -18.12 -26.80
C PRO A 15 16.78 -19.02 -27.96
N ASN A 16 16.54 -18.53 -29.18
CA ASN A 16 16.83 -19.29 -30.39
C ASN A 16 18.35 -19.40 -30.63
N SER A 17 19.14 -18.46 -30.11
CA SER A 17 20.59 -18.40 -30.23
C SER A 17 21.26 -17.81 -28.98
N THR A 18 22.56 -18.09 -28.79
CA THR A 18 23.39 -17.45 -27.74
C THR A 18 23.67 -15.98 -27.98
N LEU A 19 23.30 -15.44 -29.15
CA LEU A 19 23.41 -14.02 -29.51
C LEU A 19 22.08 -13.26 -29.38
N ASP A 20 20.99 -13.93 -29.00
CA ASP A 20 19.69 -13.28 -28.84
C ASP A 20 19.64 -12.36 -27.62
N SER A 21 18.97 -11.22 -27.76
CA SER A 21 18.77 -10.20 -26.71
C SER A 21 17.30 -10.01 -26.32
N TYR A 22 16.37 -10.69 -27.00
CA TYR A 22 14.94 -10.60 -26.74
C TYR A 22 14.51 -11.55 -25.59
N PRO A 23 13.50 -11.19 -24.77
CA PRO A 23 13.04 -12.01 -23.65
C PRO A 23 12.28 -13.27 -24.11
N SER A 24 12.30 -14.34 -23.31
CA SER A 24 11.61 -15.62 -23.61
C SER A 24 10.09 -15.51 -23.70
N HIS A 25 9.50 -14.56 -22.96
CA HIS A 25 8.11 -14.16 -23.08
C HIS A 25 7.95 -12.71 -22.62
N LEU A 26 6.95 -12.05 -23.16
CA LEU A 26 6.48 -10.79 -22.61
C LEU A 26 5.74 -11.10 -21.30
N SER A 27 5.98 -10.33 -20.24
CA SER A 27 5.27 -10.43 -18.94
C SER A 27 3.74 -10.50 -19.10
N ALA A 28 3.22 -9.97 -20.22
CA ALA A 28 1.86 -10.08 -20.70
C ALA A 28 1.26 -11.52 -20.72
N TYR A 29 2.07 -12.59 -20.66
CA TYR A 29 1.60 -13.98 -20.75
C TYR A 29 1.90 -14.86 -19.52
N GLY A 30 2.57 -14.33 -18.48
CA GLY A 30 2.86 -15.02 -17.22
C GLY A 30 1.76 -14.78 -16.16
N LYS A 31 1.37 -15.83 -15.42
CA LYS A 31 0.58 -15.64 -14.17
C LYS A 31 1.36 -14.75 -13.20
N GLY A 32 0.65 -14.03 -12.32
CA GLY A 32 1.32 -13.11 -11.39
C GLY A 32 1.84 -11.79 -11.97
N GLY A 33 1.78 -11.56 -13.27
CA GLY A 33 2.21 -10.28 -13.87
C GLY A 33 1.30 -9.09 -13.53
N TRP A 34 1.72 -7.88 -13.89
CA TRP A 34 0.93 -6.65 -13.75
C TRP A 34 -0.38 -6.77 -14.54
N LYS A 35 -1.52 -6.49 -13.88
CA LYS A 35 -2.87 -6.50 -14.46
C LYS A 35 -3.65 -5.24 -14.00
N SER A 36 -4.82 -4.99 -14.56
CA SER A 36 -5.73 -3.92 -14.12
C SER A 36 -7.13 -4.49 -13.88
N ALA A 37 -7.87 -3.86 -12.95
CA ALA A 37 -9.26 -4.18 -12.62
C ALA A 37 -10.07 -2.88 -12.52
N ALA A 38 -11.37 -2.88 -12.88
CA ALA A 38 -12.19 -1.67 -12.80
C ALA A 38 -12.61 -1.38 -11.36
N THR A 39 -12.87 -2.43 -10.58
CA THR A 39 -13.33 -2.33 -9.18
C THR A 39 -12.57 -3.26 -8.26
N VAL A 40 -12.64 -2.99 -6.95
CA VAL A 40 -12.13 -3.90 -5.92
C VAL A 40 -12.83 -5.26 -5.96
N ALA A 41 -14.13 -5.28 -6.27
CA ALA A 41 -14.88 -6.53 -6.41
C ALA A 41 -14.31 -7.42 -7.54
N GLU A 42 -13.95 -6.82 -8.68
CA GLU A 42 -13.32 -7.53 -9.80
C GLU A 42 -11.90 -8.03 -9.46
N ARG A 43 -11.11 -7.20 -8.76
CA ARG A 43 -9.79 -7.62 -8.25
C ARG A 43 -9.90 -8.82 -7.31
N ASN A 44 -10.87 -8.79 -6.40
CA ASN A 44 -11.11 -9.88 -5.45
C ASN A 44 -11.70 -11.13 -6.12
N ALA A 45 -12.35 -10.98 -7.28
CA ALA A 45 -12.87 -12.09 -8.08
C ALA A 45 -11.79 -12.78 -8.95
N ILE A 46 -10.54 -12.30 -8.96
CA ILE A 46 -9.45 -12.96 -9.68
C ILE A 46 -9.27 -14.37 -9.10
N PRO A 47 -9.41 -15.43 -9.91
CA PRO A 47 -9.30 -16.80 -9.42
C PRO A 47 -7.92 -17.03 -8.78
N ALA A 48 -7.89 -17.72 -7.64
CA ALA A 48 -6.65 -18.07 -6.95
C ALA A 48 -5.62 -18.75 -7.88
N ALA A 49 -6.10 -19.53 -8.85
CA ALA A 49 -5.27 -20.15 -9.87
C ALA A 49 -4.50 -19.15 -10.77
N ARG A 50 -4.81 -17.86 -10.73
CA ARG A 50 -4.17 -16.78 -11.52
C ARG A 50 -3.43 -15.75 -10.66
N LEU A 51 -3.47 -15.90 -9.33
CA LEU A 51 -2.79 -15.05 -8.37
C LEU A 51 -1.41 -15.61 -8.04
N GLU A 52 -0.46 -14.73 -7.83
CA GLU A 52 0.88 -15.02 -7.35
C GLU A 52 1.28 -13.90 -6.38
N GLU A 53 2.16 -14.23 -5.44
CA GLU A 53 2.81 -13.23 -4.61
C GLU A 53 3.52 -12.19 -5.49
N GLY A 54 3.35 -10.91 -5.20
CA GLY A 54 3.88 -9.83 -6.03
C GLY A 54 3.03 -9.51 -7.26
N ALA A 55 1.87 -10.14 -7.42
CA ALA A 55 0.93 -9.75 -8.47
C ALA A 55 0.44 -8.32 -8.25
N ILE A 56 0.71 -7.45 -9.21
CA ILE A 56 0.26 -6.06 -9.16
C ILE A 56 -1.04 -5.94 -9.93
N VAL A 57 -2.07 -5.38 -9.30
CA VAL A 57 -3.34 -5.03 -9.91
C VAL A 57 -3.64 -3.56 -9.67
N TYR A 58 -3.70 -2.78 -10.73
CA TYR A 58 -4.19 -1.40 -10.66
C TYR A 58 -5.72 -1.37 -10.65
N VAL A 59 -6.32 -0.78 -9.61
CA VAL A 59 -7.78 -0.61 -9.49
C VAL A 59 -8.16 0.80 -9.95
N VAL A 60 -8.93 0.89 -11.03
CA VAL A 60 -9.23 2.17 -11.71
C VAL A 60 -10.14 3.06 -10.87
N ALA A 61 -11.18 2.50 -10.23
CA ALA A 61 -12.13 3.29 -9.43
C ALA A 61 -11.45 4.04 -8.26
N GLU A 62 -10.42 3.43 -7.68
CA GLU A 62 -9.68 4.00 -6.55
C GLU A 62 -8.43 4.74 -7.00
N ARG A 63 -8.04 4.57 -8.27
CA ARG A 63 -6.81 5.11 -8.87
C ARG A 63 -5.55 4.61 -8.16
N THR A 64 -5.63 3.40 -7.60
CA THR A 64 -4.62 2.85 -6.69
C THR A 64 -4.07 1.52 -7.21
N PRO A 65 -2.74 1.36 -7.30
CA PRO A 65 -2.13 0.06 -7.49
C PRO A 65 -2.16 -0.76 -6.20
N TYR A 66 -2.51 -2.03 -6.32
CA TYR A 66 -2.44 -3.01 -5.24
C TYR A 66 -1.44 -4.09 -5.60
N ILE A 67 -0.70 -4.56 -4.61
CA ILE A 67 0.20 -5.70 -4.70
C ILE A 67 -0.34 -6.84 -3.85
N PHE A 68 -0.36 -8.05 -4.40
CA PHE A 68 -0.76 -9.24 -3.67
C PHE A 68 0.41 -9.70 -2.79
N VAL A 69 0.26 -9.57 -1.47
CA VAL A 69 1.29 -9.90 -0.48
C VAL A 69 0.67 -10.72 0.65
N GLY A 70 1.25 -11.87 0.97
CA GLY A 70 0.81 -12.72 2.08
C GLY A 70 -0.61 -13.25 1.94
N GLY A 71 -1.10 -13.42 0.72
CA GLY A 71 -2.49 -13.83 0.46
C GLY A 71 -3.53 -12.70 0.57
N ALA A 72 -3.08 -11.46 0.71
CA ALA A 72 -3.93 -10.28 0.83
C ALA A 72 -3.52 -9.20 -0.19
N TRP A 73 -4.44 -8.28 -0.48
CA TRP A 73 -4.16 -7.11 -1.30
C TRP A 73 -3.70 -5.96 -0.42
N VAL A 74 -2.49 -5.46 -0.69
CA VAL A 74 -1.90 -4.30 -0.01
C VAL A 74 -1.79 -3.17 -1.02
N GLU A 75 -2.13 -1.95 -0.61
CA GLU A 75 -1.92 -0.76 -1.46
C GLU A 75 -0.42 -0.57 -1.72
N TRP A 76 -0.06 -0.39 -2.99
CA TRP A 76 1.31 -0.11 -3.39
C TRP A 76 1.59 1.39 -3.27
N VAL A 77 2.21 1.77 -2.16
CA VAL A 77 2.64 3.14 -1.89
C VAL A 77 4.11 3.29 -2.26
N SER A 78 4.45 4.35 -3.01
CA SER A 78 5.85 4.69 -3.28
C SER A 78 6.57 5.11 -1.98
N GLY A 79 7.89 4.88 -1.90
CA GLY A 79 8.67 5.27 -0.71
C GLY A 79 8.56 6.75 -0.38
N ASP A 80 8.48 7.61 -1.40
CA ASP A 80 8.34 9.07 -1.22
C ASP A 80 6.96 9.44 -0.66
N ALA A 81 5.90 8.78 -1.12
CA ALA A 81 4.55 8.99 -0.60
C ALA A 81 4.40 8.51 0.85
N LEU A 82 5.03 7.38 1.19
CA LEU A 82 5.07 6.89 2.58
C LEU A 82 5.83 7.86 3.49
N ALA A 83 6.95 8.41 3.02
CA ALA A 83 7.73 9.39 3.78
C ALA A 83 6.93 10.67 4.07
N ALA A 84 6.15 11.17 3.10
CA ALA A 84 5.29 12.33 3.29
C ALA A 84 4.18 12.08 4.33
N GLN A 85 3.51 10.92 4.27
CA GLN A 85 2.48 10.54 5.25
C GLN A 85 3.04 10.43 6.67
N ILE A 86 4.25 9.89 6.82
CA ILE A 86 4.93 9.79 8.12
C ILE A 86 5.26 11.18 8.67
N GLN A 87 5.73 12.10 7.82
CA GLN A 87 6.05 13.46 8.24
C GLN A 87 4.81 14.21 8.72
N GLU A 88 3.69 14.13 7.99
CA GLU A 88 2.42 14.73 8.37
C GLU A 88 1.92 14.21 9.73
N ALA A 89 1.98 12.89 9.96
CA ALA A 89 1.59 12.30 11.23
C ALA A 89 2.48 12.73 12.42
N LEU A 90 3.79 12.89 12.19
CA LEU A 90 4.72 13.38 13.22
C LEU A 90 4.47 14.86 13.54
N ASP A 91 4.14 15.66 12.53
CA ASP A 91 3.80 17.07 12.71
C ASP A 91 2.50 17.22 13.49
N GLU A 92 1.46 16.42 13.18
CA GLU A 92 0.21 16.37 13.97
C GLU A 92 0.47 15.97 15.43
N GLN A 93 1.29 14.95 15.67
CA GLN A 93 1.64 14.52 17.02
C GLN A 93 2.41 15.61 17.80
N SER A 94 3.28 16.36 17.11
CA SER A 94 4.03 17.48 17.69
C SER A 94 3.11 18.64 18.09
N ILE A 95 2.13 18.97 17.24
CA ILE A 95 1.09 19.97 17.54
C ILE A 95 0.26 19.53 18.75
N MET A 96 -0.14 18.26 18.80
CA MET A 96 -0.90 17.71 19.93
C MET A 96 -0.13 17.77 21.24
N TRP A 97 1.17 17.47 21.23
CA TRP A 97 2.00 17.57 22.42
C TRP A 97 2.15 19.03 22.91
N ALA A 98 2.37 19.97 21.98
CA ALA A 98 2.45 21.39 22.30
C ALA A 98 1.12 21.94 22.87
N ALA A 99 -0.02 21.57 22.26
CA ALA A 99 -1.33 21.97 22.75
C ALA A 99 -1.61 21.44 24.16
N ASN A 100 -1.23 20.19 24.43
CA ASN A 100 -1.38 19.60 25.76
C ASN A 100 -0.50 20.31 26.81
N PHE A 101 0.72 20.70 26.45
CA PHE A 101 1.62 21.45 27.32
C PHE A 101 1.06 22.83 27.69
N ILE A 102 0.57 23.59 26.70
CA ILE A 102 -0.06 24.90 26.91
C ILE A 102 -1.30 24.79 27.80
N ASN A 103 -2.14 23.78 27.57
CA ASN A 103 -3.32 23.55 28.39
C ASN A 103 -2.96 23.20 29.85
N LEU A 104 -1.85 22.48 30.05
CA LEU A 104 -1.33 22.19 31.38
C LEU A 104 -0.86 23.46 32.09
N GLU A 105 -0.11 24.33 31.42
CA GLU A 105 0.33 25.60 32.00
C GLU A 105 -0.85 26.51 32.37
N ALA A 106 -1.85 26.62 31.48
CA ALA A 106 -3.06 27.38 31.75
C ALA A 106 -3.84 26.82 32.96
N ALA A 107 -3.92 25.50 33.10
CA ALA A 107 -4.56 24.85 34.25
C ALA A 107 -3.77 25.07 35.55
N VAL A 108 -2.43 25.00 35.50
CA VAL A 108 -1.55 25.28 36.65
C VAL A 108 -1.69 26.73 37.10
N VAL A 109 -1.69 27.69 36.18
CA VAL A 109 -1.85 29.12 36.48
C VAL A 109 -3.25 29.41 37.04
N LYS A 110 -4.30 28.82 36.46
CA LYS A 110 -5.67 28.96 36.98
C LYS A 110 -5.78 28.46 38.42
N ARG A 111 -5.23 27.27 38.69
CA ARG A 111 -5.21 26.70 40.04
C ARG A 111 -4.38 27.54 41.01
N TRP A 112 -3.24 28.06 40.57
CA TRP A 112 -2.42 28.97 41.38
C TRP A 112 -3.20 30.24 41.75
N ASN A 113 -3.91 30.85 40.80
CA ASN A 113 -4.77 32.01 41.07
C ASN A 113 -5.95 31.67 42.01
N GLU A 114 -6.51 30.47 41.92
CA GLU A 114 -7.61 30.02 42.79
C GLU A 114 -7.15 29.71 44.23
N ASP A 115 -5.95 29.14 44.40
CA ASP A 115 -5.38 28.73 45.69
C ASP A 115 -4.67 29.90 46.41
N TRP A 116 -3.93 30.74 45.67
CA TRP A 116 -3.11 31.82 46.25
C TRP A 116 -3.68 33.23 46.04
N GLY A 117 -4.55 33.44 45.03
CA GLY A 117 -5.23 34.73 44.85
C GLY A 117 -6.29 35.01 45.93
N LYS A 118 -6.71 33.99 46.68
CA LYS A 118 -7.64 34.13 47.81
C LYS A 118 -6.94 34.44 49.15
N THR A 119 -5.65 34.15 49.27
CA THR A 119 -4.86 34.42 50.49
C THR A 119 -4.18 35.78 50.48
N ALA A 120 -4.23 36.50 49.35
CA ALA A 120 -3.64 37.84 49.19
C ALA A 120 -4.62 39.01 49.42
N LYS A 121 -5.82 38.77 49.97
CA LYS A 121 -6.77 39.80 50.40
C LYS A 121 -6.91 39.84 51.92
#